data_AF-A0A2A7U0J2-F1
#
_entry.id   AF-A0A2A7U0J2-F1
#
_cell.length_a   1.000
_cell.length_b   1.000
_cell.length_c   1.000
_cell.angle_alpha   90.00
_cell.angle_beta   90.00
_cell.angle_gamma   90.00
#
_symmetry.space_group_name_H-M   'P 1'
#
loop_
_entity.id
_entity.type
_entity.pdbx_description
1 polymer ?
#
loop_
_entity_poly.entity_id
_entity_poly.type
_entity_poly.pdbx_seq_one_letter_code
_entity_poly.pdbx_strand_id
1 'polypeptide(L)'
;MLFEIDECIGYFKKDLKRSEFDKIKAKLDNFKAAYVSLTIMLAFERKTGLVKNLSRSYRYLQLEEGLTDNYYTALCNYIYESEHFDEMLLGTLIDEFQKKTITPFSVTIGKDAWQDVHVIWDIVFNSHGGAIFTELDLVELMINLKRSPDAEVLEPYFIFSKILYNICIDDLQEAEILLNEISSPKLPFGYLPAACSMLKLAFKIKSKGKNIKNGELTADINIMLSCQSVFTDGVMKHTESERPKFLLTEYENNLQIMHVIKQYNDLVRRISVFNELDFYAVHPQSISGVLDDIEHALGKIIKRVSIIEENVCSEKLAEIFIHEKILTSRELNKTLISYLPEFTLYNFILNIDYIIPYLKIPGEMLVNISSLRALAEGSRHNRKIIADAILIAIKLS
;
A
#
# COMPACT_ATOMS: atom_id res chain seq x y z
N MET A 1 -18.79 -15.28 -32.15
CA MET A 1 -19.88 -14.34 -31.80
C MET A 1 -19.55 -12.87 -32.02
N LEU A 2 -18.58 -12.24 -31.32
CA LEU A 2 -18.24 -10.82 -31.61
C LEU A 2 -17.76 -10.60 -33.05
N PHE A 3 -16.90 -11.51 -33.53
CA PHE A 3 -16.41 -11.53 -34.91
C PHE A 3 -17.53 -11.71 -35.95
N GLU A 4 -18.53 -12.53 -35.63
CA GLU A 4 -19.67 -12.83 -36.50
C GLU A 4 -20.66 -11.65 -36.59
N ILE A 5 -20.80 -10.85 -35.52
CA ILE A 5 -21.62 -9.62 -35.54
C ILE A 5 -20.99 -8.57 -36.44
N ASP A 6 -19.66 -8.41 -36.38
CA ASP A 6 -18.95 -7.44 -37.22
C ASP A 6 -18.99 -7.84 -38.71
N GLU A 7 -18.93 -9.14 -39.01
CA GLU A 7 -19.16 -9.67 -40.36
C GLU A 7 -20.61 -9.43 -40.83
N CYS A 8 -21.62 -9.63 -39.98
CA CYS A 8 -23.01 -9.32 -40.29
C CYS A 8 -23.22 -7.83 -40.57
N ILE A 9 -22.61 -6.93 -39.79
CA ILE A 9 -22.65 -5.48 -40.05
C ILE A 9 -22.00 -5.17 -41.41
N GLY A 10 -20.87 -5.81 -41.71
CA GLY A 10 -20.18 -5.69 -43.00
C GLY A 10 -21.03 -6.15 -44.18
N TYR A 11 -21.79 -7.23 -44.02
CA TYR A 11 -22.72 -7.77 -45.01
C TYR A 11 -23.91 -6.81 -45.25
N PHE A 12 -24.62 -6.43 -44.19
CA PHE A 12 -25.77 -5.53 -44.29
C PHE A 12 -25.44 -4.13 -44.83
N LYS A 13 -24.20 -3.66 -44.65
CA LYS A 13 -23.73 -2.39 -45.21
C LYS A 13 -23.70 -2.39 -46.74
N LYS A 14 -23.49 -3.55 -47.35
CA LYS A 14 -23.39 -3.70 -48.82
C LYS A 14 -24.76 -3.83 -49.49
N ASP A 15 -25.73 -4.39 -48.76
CA ASP A 15 -26.99 -4.87 -49.37
C ASP A 15 -28.23 -4.04 -48.98
N LEU A 16 -28.13 -3.11 -48.03
CA LEU A 16 -29.26 -2.32 -47.56
C LEU A 16 -29.15 -0.82 -47.88
N LYS A 17 -30.32 -0.17 -48.01
CA LYS A 17 -30.40 1.29 -48.07
C LYS A 17 -29.93 1.89 -46.74
N ARG A 18 -29.24 3.02 -46.80
CA ARG A 18 -28.58 3.67 -45.64
C ARG A 18 -29.46 3.81 -44.41
N SER A 19 -30.72 4.24 -44.56
CA SER A 19 -31.66 4.40 -43.45
C SER A 19 -32.11 3.08 -42.79
N GLU A 20 -32.12 1.97 -43.53
CA GLU A 20 -32.43 0.63 -43.02
C GLU A 20 -31.20 -0.01 -42.39
N PHE A 21 -30.04 0.19 -43.02
CA PHE A 21 -28.75 -0.19 -42.47
C PHE A 21 -28.48 0.47 -41.11
N ASP A 22 -28.68 1.78 -40.98
CA ASP A 22 -28.42 2.50 -39.72
C ASP A 22 -29.29 1.97 -38.57
N LYS A 23 -30.55 1.60 -38.86
CA LYS A 23 -31.46 0.98 -37.88
C LYS A 23 -31.00 -0.41 -37.45
N ILE A 24 -30.56 -1.24 -38.41
CA ILE A 24 -30.09 -2.60 -38.14
C ILE A 24 -28.75 -2.56 -37.42
N LYS A 25 -27.84 -1.67 -37.84
CA LYS A 25 -26.55 -1.43 -37.18
C LYS A 25 -26.75 -1.01 -35.73
N ALA A 26 -27.63 -0.06 -35.44
CA ALA A 26 -27.92 0.34 -34.06
C ALA A 26 -28.42 -0.85 -33.20
N LYS A 27 -29.27 -1.73 -33.77
CA LYS A 27 -29.72 -2.95 -33.08
C LYS A 27 -28.58 -3.95 -32.86
N LEU A 28 -27.71 -4.15 -33.84
CA LEU A 28 -26.56 -5.05 -33.75
C LEU A 28 -25.50 -4.52 -32.77
N ASP A 29 -25.26 -3.21 -32.75
CA ASP A 29 -24.37 -2.55 -31.79
C ASP A 29 -24.91 -2.70 -30.34
N ASN A 30 -26.22 -2.51 -30.14
CA ASN A 30 -26.87 -2.75 -28.86
C ASN A 30 -26.78 -4.22 -28.43
N PHE A 31 -26.97 -5.16 -29.36
CA PHE A 31 -26.82 -6.59 -29.10
C PHE A 31 -25.37 -6.94 -28.73
N LYS A 32 -24.38 -6.36 -29.43
CA LYS A 32 -22.95 -6.50 -29.14
C LYS A 32 -22.64 -6.03 -27.73
N ALA A 33 -23.10 -4.83 -27.35
CA ALA A 33 -22.91 -4.28 -26.01
C ALA A 33 -23.55 -5.16 -24.92
N ALA A 34 -24.78 -5.63 -25.14
CA ALA A 34 -25.47 -6.53 -24.23
C ALA A 34 -24.72 -7.87 -24.06
N TYR A 35 -24.21 -8.43 -25.17
CA TYR A 35 -23.48 -9.70 -25.15
C TYR A 35 -22.14 -9.59 -24.40
N VAL A 36 -21.36 -8.52 -24.64
CA VAL A 36 -20.11 -8.27 -23.90
C VAL A 36 -20.41 -8.09 -22.42
N SER A 37 -21.41 -7.28 -22.08
CA SER A 37 -21.81 -7.02 -20.69
C SER A 37 -22.20 -8.31 -19.97
N LEU A 38 -23.00 -9.16 -20.62
CA LEU A 38 -23.38 -10.47 -20.08
C LEU A 38 -22.17 -11.38 -19.88
N THR A 39 -21.24 -11.40 -20.84
CA THR A 39 -20.02 -12.24 -20.76
C THR A 39 -19.13 -11.81 -19.60
N ILE A 40 -18.93 -10.50 -19.42
CA ILE A 40 -18.17 -9.94 -18.30
C ILE A 40 -18.86 -10.26 -16.98
N MET A 41 -20.19 -10.05 -16.90
CA MET A 41 -20.96 -10.38 -15.69
C MET A 41 -20.87 -11.87 -15.33
N LEU A 42 -20.94 -12.76 -16.31
CA LEU A 42 -20.81 -14.21 -16.08
C LEU A 42 -19.39 -14.58 -15.63
N ALA A 43 -18.35 -13.97 -16.20
CA ALA A 43 -16.98 -14.18 -15.77
C ALA A 43 -16.76 -13.66 -14.33
N PHE A 44 -17.32 -12.50 -14.01
CA PHE A 44 -17.32 -11.94 -12.67
C PHE A 44 -18.06 -12.86 -11.69
N GLU A 45 -19.28 -13.30 -12.00
CA GLU A 45 -20.04 -14.23 -11.16
C GLU A 45 -19.30 -15.53 -10.90
N ARG A 46 -18.69 -16.13 -11.93
CA ARG A 46 -17.91 -17.37 -11.78
C ARG A 46 -16.71 -17.21 -10.84
N LYS A 47 -16.14 -16.00 -10.77
CA LYS A 47 -14.99 -15.70 -9.92
C LYS A 47 -15.39 -15.26 -8.52
N THR A 48 -16.51 -14.58 -8.35
CA THR A 48 -16.85 -13.86 -7.11
C THR A 48 -18.16 -14.30 -6.47
N GLY A 49 -19.14 -14.77 -7.24
CA GLY A 49 -20.49 -15.10 -6.76
C GLY A 49 -21.32 -13.89 -6.32
N LEU A 50 -20.93 -12.67 -6.71
CA LEU A 50 -21.49 -11.42 -6.19
C LEU A 50 -22.48 -10.71 -7.11
N VAL A 51 -22.81 -11.24 -8.31
CA VAL A 51 -23.70 -10.56 -9.27
C VAL A 51 -25.07 -10.30 -8.69
N LYS A 52 -25.62 -11.23 -7.89
CA LYS A 52 -26.91 -11.05 -7.22
C LYS A 52 -26.90 -9.84 -6.28
N ASN A 53 -25.81 -9.64 -5.53
CA ASN A 53 -25.66 -8.53 -4.60
C ASN A 53 -25.45 -7.20 -5.35
N LEU A 54 -24.65 -7.21 -6.42
CA LEU A 54 -24.47 -6.06 -7.31
C LEU A 54 -25.79 -5.64 -7.98
N SER A 55 -26.54 -6.59 -8.53
CA SER A 55 -27.84 -6.33 -9.16
C SER A 55 -28.87 -5.81 -8.16
N ARG A 56 -28.92 -6.38 -6.95
CA ARG A 56 -29.81 -5.92 -5.88
C ARG A 56 -29.44 -4.52 -5.41
N SER A 57 -28.16 -4.23 -5.25
CA SER A 57 -27.66 -2.90 -4.90
C SER A 57 -27.99 -1.90 -5.99
N TYR A 58 -27.73 -2.23 -7.25
CA TYR A 58 -28.07 -1.38 -8.40
C TYR A 58 -29.57 -1.08 -8.49
N ARG A 59 -30.44 -2.09 -8.30
CA ARG A 59 -31.90 -1.87 -8.26
C ARG A 59 -32.33 -0.99 -7.10
N TYR A 60 -31.81 -1.24 -5.91
CA TYR A 60 -32.09 -0.43 -4.72
C TYR A 60 -31.68 1.03 -4.95
N LEU A 61 -30.48 1.25 -5.49
CA LEU A 61 -29.93 2.57 -5.78
C LEU A 61 -30.70 3.31 -6.90
N GLN A 62 -31.15 2.61 -7.95
CA GLN A 62 -31.82 3.22 -9.10
C GLN A 62 -33.33 3.45 -8.88
N LEU A 63 -34.00 2.60 -8.10
CA LEU A 63 -35.47 2.60 -8.00
C LEU A 63 -36.00 3.08 -6.66
N GLU A 64 -35.25 2.94 -5.56
CA GLU A 64 -35.79 3.17 -4.21
C GLU A 64 -35.29 4.46 -3.53
N GLU A 65 -34.06 4.91 -3.79
CA GLU A 65 -33.46 6.04 -3.03
C GLU A 65 -33.35 7.39 -3.76
N GLY A 66 -33.55 7.46 -5.09
CA GLY A 66 -33.44 8.74 -5.82
C GLY A 66 -32.11 9.47 -5.54
N LEU A 67 -30.99 8.76 -5.62
CA LEU A 67 -29.66 9.33 -5.37
C LEU A 67 -29.31 10.41 -6.41
N THR A 68 -28.68 11.50 -5.93
CA THR A 68 -28.31 12.67 -6.75
C THR A 68 -27.13 12.35 -7.68
N ASP A 69 -27.12 12.93 -8.88
CA ASP A 69 -26.12 12.66 -9.93
C ASP A 69 -24.66 12.75 -9.45
N ASN A 70 -24.34 13.68 -8.54
CA ASN A 70 -22.96 13.90 -8.06
C ASN A 70 -22.32 12.65 -7.42
N TYR A 71 -23.09 11.85 -6.68
CA TYR A 71 -22.61 10.60 -6.08
C TYR A 71 -22.21 9.58 -7.15
N TYR A 72 -23.06 9.45 -8.17
CA TYR A 72 -22.86 8.52 -9.26
C TYR A 72 -21.71 8.97 -10.16
N THR A 73 -21.61 10.28 -10.44
CA THR A 73 -20.50 10.86 -11.18
C THR A 73 -19.17 10.64 -10.46
N ALA A 74 -19.09 10.89 -9.15
CA ALA A 74 -17.86 10.65 -8.39
C ALA A 74 -17.46 9.16 -8.40
N LEU A 75 -18.44 8.25 -8.25
CA LEU A 75 -18.19 6.81 -8.28
C LEU A 75 -17.79 6.33 -9.67
N CYS A 76 -18.44 6.83 -10.72
CA CYS A 76 -18.13 6.52 -12.11
C CYS A 76 -16.74 7.04 -12.50
N ASN A 77 -16.38 8.27 -12.12
CA ASN A 77 -15.06 8.82 -12.39
C ASN A 77 -13.99 7.98 -11.68
N TYR A 78 -14.21 7.61 -10.42
CA TYR A 78 -13.29 6.73 -9.70
C TYR A 78 -13.17 5.32 -10.31
N ILE A 79 -14.27 4.71 -10.78
CA ILE A 79 -14.23 3.34 -11.32
C ILE A 79 -13.73 3.30 -12.78
N TYR A 80 -14.06 4.30 -13.59
CA TYR A 80 -13.90 4.23 -15.05
C TYR A 80 -12.89 5.23 -15.64
N GLU A 81 -12.66 6.37 -15.01
CA GLU A 81 -11.65 7.35 -15.48
C GLU A 81 -10.30 7.15 -14.78
N SER A 82 -10.29 6.42 -13.66
CA SER A 82 -9.09 6.02 -12.93
C SER A 82 -8.41 4.85 -13.63
N GLU A 83 -7.45 5.11 -14.54
CA GLU A 83 -6.64 4.04 -15.15
C GLU A 83 -5.76 3.29 -14.11
N HIS A 84 -5.45 3.96 -13.00
CA HIS A 84 -4.77 3.45 -11.79
C HIS A 84 -5.43 4.05 -10.55
N PHE A 85 -5.09 3.58 -9.34
CA PHE A 85 -5.52 4.21 -8.09
C PHE A 85 -5.35 5.74 -8.09
N ASP A 86 -6.46 6.48 -8.02
CA ASP A 86 -6.49 7.95 -7.98
C ASP A 86 -7.08 8.44 -6.65
N GLU A 87 -6.19 8.92 -5.78
CA GLU A 87 -6.48 9.36 -4.42
C GLU A 87 -7.37 10.61 -4.38
N MET A 88 -7.28 11.49 -5.38
CA MET A 88 -8.13 12.68 -5.47
C MET A 88 -9.56 12.30 -5.84
N LEU A 89 -9.73 11.35 -6.76
CA LEU A 89 -11.04 10.82 -7.12
C LEU A 89 -11.65 10.01 -5.97
N LEU A 90 -10.85 9.23 -5.24
CA LEU A 90 -11.29 8.54 -4.04
C LEU A 90 -11.75 9.52 -2.95
N GLY A 91 -10.97 10.58 -2.69
CA GLY A 91 -11.34 11.63 -1.73
C GLY A 91 -12.66 12.30 -2.09
N THR A 92 -12.85 12.63 -3.37
CA THR A 92 -14.10 13.21 -3.88
C THR A 92 -15.30 12.26 -3.69
N LEU A 93 -15.10 10.97 -3.95
CA LEU A 93 -16.12 9.95 -3.73
C LEU A 93 -16.51 9.85 -2.25
N ILE A 94 -15.52 9.76 -1.36
CA ILE A 94 -15.74 9.66 0.09
C ILE A 94 -16.50 10.90 0.61
N ASP A 95 -16.14 12.10 0.16
CA ASP A 95 -16.81 13.36 0.53
C ASP A 95 -18.30 13.34 0.16
N GLU A 96 -18.65 12.91 -1.06
CA GLU A 96 -20.03 12.80 -1.51
C GLU A 96 -20.80 11.71 -0.74
N PHE A 97 -20.14 10.61 -0.38
CA PHE A 97 -20.71 9.58 0.50
C PHE A 97 -21.02 10.14 1.90
N GLN A 98 -20.09 10.86 2.51
CA GLN A 98 -20.21 11.42 3.86
C GLN A 98 -21.35 12.46 3.94
N LYS A 99 -21.48 13.34 2.94
CA LYS A 99 -22.54 14.35 2.87
C LYS A 99 -23.95 13.75 2.92
N LYS A 100 -24.13 12.52 2.43
CA LYS A 100 -25.44 11.85 2.35
C LYS A 100 -25.75 10.91 3.52
N THR A 101 -24.74 10.27 4.10
CA THR A 101 -24.97 9.22 5.11
C THR A 101 -25.00 9.75 6.54
N ILE A 102 -24.42 10.91 6.80
CA ILE A 102 -24.28 11.44 8.15
C ILE A 102 -24.99 12.80 8.21
N THR A 103 -26.11 12.89 8.95
CA THR A 103 -26.51 14.20 9.49
C THR A 103 -25.39 14.60 10.44
N PRO A 104 -24.64 15.71 10.22
CA PRO A 104 -23.48 16.01 11.04
C PRO A 104 -23.93 16.19 12.48
N PHE A 105 -23.67 15.20 13.34
CA PHE A 105 -23.78 15.39 14.77
C PHE A 105 -22.45 16.00 15.22
N SER A 106 -22.41 17.33 15.28
CA SER A 106 -21.25 18.03 15.81
C SER A 106 -21.21 17.84 17.32
N VAL A 107 -20.35 16.94 17.80
CA VAL A 107 -19.96 16.97 19.20
C VAL A 107 -19.06 18.20 19.37
N THR A 108 -19.44 19.13 20.23
CA THR A 108 -18.59 20.28 20.56
C THR A 108 -17.63 19.84 21.64
N ILE A 109 -16.40 19.50 21.26
CA ILE A 109 -15.33 19.16 22.20
C ILE A 109 -14.59 20.45 22.58
N GLY A 110 -14.15 20.56 23.84
CA GLY A 110 -13.30 21.66 24.29
C GLY A 110 -12.03 21.80 23.45
N LYS A 111 -11.55 23.03 23.24
CA LYS A 111 -10.37 23.32 22.40
C LYS A 111 -9.12 22.55 22.84
N ASP A 112 -8.90 22.45 24.15
CA ASP A 112 -7.71 21.78 24.71
C ASP A 112 -7.75 20.27 24.44
N ALA A 113 -8.90 19.63 24.70
CA ALA A 113 -9.09 18.22 24.39
C ALA A 113 -9.02 17.92 22.88
N TRP A 114 -9.45 18.86 22.04
CA TRP A 114 -9.27 18.75 20.59
C TRP A 114 -7.78 18.84 20.17
N GLN A 115 -7.00 19.67 20.87
CA GLN A 115 -5.56 19.74 20.66
C GLN A 115 -4.86 18.42 21.01
N ASP A 116 -5.27 17.76 22.10
CA ASP A 116 -4.78 16.43 22.48
C ASP A 116 -5.09 15.37 21.41
N VAL A 117 -6.28 15.39 20.83
CA VAL A 117 -6.64 14.53 19.68
C VAL A 117 -5.75 14.81 18.47
N HIS A 118 -5.38 16.06 18.23
CA HIS A 118 -4.44 16.42 17.17
C HIS A 118 -3.00 15.96 17.46
N VAL A 119 -2.57 15.94 18.72
CA VAL A 119 -1.26 15.41 19.12
C VAL A 119 -1.17 13.92 18.78
N ILE A 120 -2.22 13.13 19.06
CA ILE A 120 -2.27 11.71 18.66
C ILE A 120 -2.17 11.57 17.14
N TRP A 121 -2.93 12.35 16.39
CA TRP A 121 -2.86 12.33 14.92
C TRP A 121 -1.45 12.64 14.43
N ASP A 122 -0.85 13.69 15.00
CA ASP A 122 0.50 14.12 14.66
C ASP A 122 1.48 12.97 14.90
N ILE A 123 1.51 12.37 16.11
CA ILE A 123 2.37 11.22 16.45
C ILE A 123 2.29 10.11 15.40
N VAL A 124 1.08 9.76 14.96
CA VAL A 124 0.84 8.59 14.11
C VAL A 124 1.14 8.87 12.63
N PHE A 125 0.74 10.02 12.11
CA PHE A 125 0.69 10.25 10.65
C PHE A 125 1.68 11.29 10.12
N ASN A 126 2.30 12.09 10.99
CA ASN A 126 3.29 13.06 10.55
C ASN A 126 4.69 12.40 10.39
N SER A 127 5.03 12.05 9.15
CA SER A 127 6.30 11.43 8.77
C SER A 127 7.44 12.44 8.49
N HIS A 128 7.17 13.75 8.52
CA HIS A 128 8.10 14.79 8.04
C HIS A 128 8.65 15.68 9.18
N GLY A 129 9.40 15.10 10.12
CA GLY A 129 10.12 15.88 11.13
C GLY A 129 9.21 16.52 12.19
N GLY A 130 8.13 15.83 12.55
CA GLY A 130 7.26 16.21 13.66
C GLY A 130 7.97 16.17 15.03
N ALA A 131 7.27 16.66 16.06
CA ALA A 131 7.80 16.70 17.41
C ALA A 131 8.16 15.30 17.94
N ILE A 132 9.20 15.24 18.77
CA ILE A 132 9.57 14.06 19.58
C ILE A 132 8.83 14.20 20.91
N PHE A 133 8.28 13.10 21.40
CA PHE A 133 7.53 13.02 22.64
C PHE A 133 8.23 12.09 23.62
N THR A 134 8.31 12.53 24.86
CA THR A 134 8.81 11.75 26.00
C THR A 134 7.71 10.88 26.57
N GLU A 135 8.08 9.94 27.44
CA GLU A 135 7.12 9.16 28.23
C GLU A 135 6.17 10.07 29.03
N LEU A 136 6.71 11.15 29.62
CA LEU A 136 5.93 12.12 30.40
C LEU A 136 4.89 12.85 29.55
N ASP A 137 5.22 13.21 28.30
CA ASP A 137 4.27 13.85 27.39
C ASP A 137 3.07 12.93 27.09
N LEU A 138 3.32 11.63 26.90
CA LEU A 138 2.25 10.65 26.71
C LEU A 138 1.41 10.43 27.97
N VAL A 139 2.04 10.46 29.15
CA VAL A 139 1.31 10.40 30.44
C VAL A 139 0.43 11.63 30.62
N GLU A 140 0.93 12.82 30.31
CA GLU A 140 0.17 14.06 30.40
C GLU A 140 -1.02 14.06 29.41
N LEU A 141 -0.79 13.65 28.17
CA LEU A 141 -1.82 13.45 27.15
C LEU A 141 -2.96 12.54 27.67
N MET A 142 -2.61 11.39 28.26
CA MET A 142 -3.58 10.47 28.84
C MET A 142 -4.36 11.09 30.01
N ILE A 143 -3.69 11.88 30.86
CA ILE A 143 -4.33 12.56 31.99
C ILE A 143 -5.32 13.61 31.48
N ASN A 144 -4.95 14.39 30.45
CA ASN A 144 -5.79 15.45 29.89
C ASN A 144 -7.05 14.87 29.25
N LEU A 145 -6.92 13.82 28.42
CA LEU A 145 -8.05 13.13 27.79
C LEU A 145 -9.02 12.56 28.83
N LYS A 146 -8.50 11.96 29.92
CA LYS A 146 -9.31 11.36 30.98
C LYS A 146 -10.01 12.38 31.88
N ARG A 147 -9.41 13.56 32.08
CA ARG A 147 -9.96 14.63 32.93
C ARG A 147 -10.83 15.63 32.16
N SER A 148 -10.84 15.54 30.83
CA SER A 148 -11.67 16.39 29.98
C SER A 148 -13.15 16.30 30.38
N PRO A 149 -13.91 17.41 30.34
CA PRO A 149 -15.36 17.37 30.44
C PRO A 149 -16.01 16.44 29.39
N ASP A 150 -15.32 16.21 28.27
CA ASP A 150 -15.75 15.38 27.15
C ASP A 150 -15.19 13.94 27.20
N ALA A 151 -14.71 13.48 28.36
CA ALA A 151 -14.00 12.20 28.51
C ALA A 151 -14.76 11.00 27.94
N GLU A 152 -16.09 10.96 28.04
CA GLU A 152 -16.91 9.88 27.49
C GLU A 152 -16.75 9.75 25.96
N VAL A 153 -16.66 10.87 25.24
CA VAL A 153 -16.45 10.90 23.79
C VAL A 153 -14.98 10.65 23.43
N LEU A 154 -14.07 11.00 24.33
CA LEU A 154 -12.62 10.88 24.14
C LEU A 154 -12.05 9.53 24.56
N GLU A 155 -12.84 8.65 25.19
CA GLU A 155 -12.41 7.32 25.65
C GLU A 155 -11.64 6.52 24.57
N PRO A 156 -12.05 6.50 23.28
CA PRO A 156 -11.27 5.82 22.24
C PRO A 156 -9.86 6.37 22.06
N TYR A 157 -9.69 7.70 22.15
CA TYR A 157 -8.39 8.37 22.05
C TYR A 157 -7.54 8.15 23.29
N PHE A 158 -8.16 8.08 24.47
CA PHE A 158 -7.48 7.72 25.72
C PHE A 158 -6.95 6.28 25.67
N ILE A 159 -7.77 5.31 25.23
CA ILE A 159 -7.33 3.92 25.04
C ILE A 159 -6.19 3.85 24.02
N PHE A 160 -6.31 4.56 22.90
CA PHE A 160 -5.24 4.58 21.89
C PHE A 160 -3.94 5.21 22.42
N SER A 161 -4.03 6.24 23.26
CA SER A 161 -2.85 6.84 23.92
C SER A 161 -2.13 5.85 24.84
N LYS A 162 -2.86 4.93 25.50
CA LYS A 162 -2.23 3.83 26.26
C LYS A 162 -1.46 2.87 25.36
N ILE A 163 -1.98 2.60 24.16
CA ILE A 163 -1.27 1.77 23.17
C ILE A 163 0.03 2.45 22.77
N LEU A 164 0.01 3.76 22.48
CA LEU A 164 1.22 4.55 22.19
C LEU A 164 2.20 4.54 23.35
N TYR A 165 1.72 4.70 24.60
CA TYR A 165 2.55 4.61 25.79
C TYR A 165 3.24 3.23 25.93
N ASN A 166 2.50 2.15 25.73
CA ASN A 166 3.09 0.80 25.78
C ASN A 166 4.13 0.58 24.67
N ILE A 167 3.92 1.13 23.47
CA ILE A 167 4.96 1.15 22.42
C ILE A 167 6.18 1.98 22.89
N CYS A 168 5.97 3.17 23.45
CA CYS A 168 7.02 4.05 23.96
C CYS A 168 7.98 3.31 24.91
N ILE A 169 7.44 2.52 25.86
CA ILE A 169 8.22 1.76 26.85
C ILE A 169 8.64 0.34 26.41
N ASP A 170 8.43 -0.03 25.14
CA ASP A 170 8.73 -1.37 24.57
C ASP A 170 7.88 -2.54 25.13
N ASP A 171 6.71 -2.25 25.73
CA ASP A 171 5.73 -3.28 26.09
C ASP A 171 4.76 -3.57 24.92
N LEU A 172 5.32 -4.14 23.85
CA LEU A 172 4.55 -4.42 22.63
C LEU A 172 3.46 -5.48 22.83
N GLN A 173 3.63 -6.36 23.83
CA GLN A 173 2.64 -7.38 24.14
C GLN A 173 1.37 -6.74 24.71
N GLU A 174 1.51 -5.85 25.69
CA GLU A 174 0.36 -5.14 26.24
C GLU A 174 -0.27 -4.20 25.20
N ALA A 175 0.55 -3.54 24.36
CA ALA A 175 0.06 -2.74 23.25
C ALA A 175 -0.81 -3.58 22.28
N GLU A 176 -0.39 -4.80 21.94
CA GLU A 176 -1.13 -5.72 21.07
C GLU A 176 -2.43 -6.23 21.71
N ILE A 177 -2.42 -6.52 23.02
CA ILE A 177 -3.62 -6.91 23.77
C ILE A 177 -4.68 -5.80 23.69
N LEU A 178 -4.32 -4.58 24.09
CA LEU A 178 -5.21 -3.42 24.06
C LEU A 178 -5.74 -3.14 22.64
N LEU A 179 -4.87 -3.25 21.63
CA LEU A 179 -5.25 -3.02 20.24
C LEU A 179 -6.25 -4.06 19.71
N ASN A 180 -6.17 -5.30 20.18
CA ASN A 180 -7.09 -6.37 19.81
C ASN A 180 -8.44 -6.29 20.53
N GLU A 181 -8.50 -5.64 21.69
CA GLU A 181 -9.76 -5.36 22.41
C GLU A 181 -10.58 -4.25 21.72
N ILE A 182 -9.95 -3.38 20.93
CA ILE A 182 -10.63 -2.35 20.15
C ILE A 182 -11.46 -2.99 19.03
N SER A 183 -12.79 -2.84 19.15
CA SER A 183 -13.74 -3.20 18.10
C SER A 183 -13.89 -2.06 17.10
N SER A 184 -13.51 -2.30 15.84
CA SER A 184 -13.63 -1.35 14.71
C SER A 184 -14.99 -0.62 14.62
N PRO A 185 -16.16 -1.28 14.74
CA PRO A 185 -17.47 -0.60 14.70
C PRO A 185 -17.78 0.27 15.93
N LYS A 186 -16.96 0.23 16.99
CA LYS A 186 -17.11 1.09 18.18
C LYS A 186 -16.19 2.32 18.15
N LEU A 187 -15.32 2.43 17.14
CA LEU A 187 -14.44 3.58 16.99
C LEU A 187 -15.22 4.78 16.40
N PRO A 188 -14.87 6.01 16.80
CA PRO A 188 -15.43 7.20 16.18
C PRO A 188 -15.04 7.27 14.71
N PHE A 189 -15.89 7.92 13.90
CA PHE A 189 -15.51 8.31 12.55
C PHE A 189 -14.28 9.23 12.59
N GLY A 190 -13.33 9.03 11.66
CA GLY A 190 -12.10 9.80 11.61
C GLY A 190 -10.88 8.91 11.36
N TYR A 191 -9.70 9.35 11.82
CA TYR A 191 -8.43 8.67 11.55
C TYR A 191 -8.17 7.45 12.44
N LEU A 192 -8.87 7.32 13.57
CA LEU A 192 -8.56 6.32 14.59
C LEU A 192 -8.70 4.86 14.10
N PRO A 193 -9.71 4.51 13.27
CA PRO A 193 -9.76 3.20 12.60
C PRO A 193 -8.52 2.92 11.76
N ALA A 194 -8.03 3.93 11.01
CA ALA A 194 -6.83 3.80 10.18
C ALA A 194 -5.58 3.58 11.05
N ALA A 195 -5.45 4.35 12.14
CA ALA A 195 -4.34 4.26 13.07
C ALA A 195 -4.28 2.87 13.74
N CYS A 196 -5.43 2.36 14.19
CA CYS A 196 -5.54 1.01 14.74
C CYS A 196 -5.15 -0.07 13.72
N SER A 197 -5.65 0.02 12.49
CA SER A 197 -5.31 -0.95 11.44
C SER A 197 -3.82 -0.90 11.05
N MET A 198 -3.24 0.29 10.99
CA MET A 198 -1.80 0.48 10.74
C MET A 198 -0.97 -0.22 11.83
N LEU A 199 -1.28 -0.02 13.12
CA LEU A 199 -0.59 -0.71 14.21
C LEU A 199 -0.79 -2.23 14.18
N LYS A 200 -2.00 -2.71 13.85
CA LYS A 200 -2.28 -4.16 13.73
C LYS A 200 -1.42 -4.80 12.65
N LEU A 201 -1.30 -4.12 11.51
CA LEU A 201 -0.48 -4.57 10.40
C LEU A 201 1.01 -4.56 10.78
N ALA A 202 1.48 -3.47 11.40
CA ALA A 202 2.85 -3.34 11.87
C ALA A 202 3.24 -4.43 12.87
N PHE A 203 2.40 -4.70 13.87
CA PHE A 203 2.64 -5.76 14.87
C PHE A 203 2.65 -7.15 14.24
N LYS A 204 1.79 -7.43 13.26
CA LYS A 204 1.85 -8.70 12.49
C LYS A 204 3.18 -8.84 11.74
N ILE A 205 3.63 -7.78 11.07
CA ILE A 205 4.92 -7.76 10.35
C ILE A 205 6.07 -8.00 11.32
N LYS A 206 6.10 -7.30 12.46
CA LYS A 206 7.13 -7.44 13.48
C LYS A 206 7.16 -8.83 14.11
N SER A 207 6.02 -9.37 14.50
CA SER A 207 5.91 -10.64 15.23
C SER A 207 6.10 -11.87 14.34
N LYS A 208 5.51 -11.87 13.14
CA LYS A 208 5.49 -13.04 12.25
C LYS A 208 6.54 -12.97 11.15
N GLY A 209 6.88 -11.77 10.67
CA GLY A 209 7.85 -11.55 9.60
C GLY A 209 7.64 -12.50 8.41
N LYS A 210 8.65 -13.33 8.12
CA LYS A 210 8.60 -14.31 7.02
C LYS A 210 7.48 -15.36 7.11
N ASN A 211 6.88 -15.55 8.29
CA ASN A 211 5.81 -16.53 8.52
C ASN A 211 4.40 -16.01 8.20
N ILE A 212 4.27 -14.77 7.73
CA ILE A 212 2.98 -14.21 7.27
C ILE A 212 2.49 -15.00 6.05
N LYS A 213 1.22 -15.42 6.08
CA LYS A 213 0.59 -16.13 4.97
C LYS A 213 0.03 -15.16 3.94
N ASN A 214 -0.08 -15.63 2.70
CA ASN A 214 -0.71 -14.85 1.63
C ASN A 214 -2.16 -14.49 2.00
N GLY A 215 -2.52 -13.22 1.84
CA GLY A 215 -3.85 -12.69 2.18
C GLY A 215 -4.09 -12.38 3.66
N GLU A 216 -3.17 -12.72 4.56
CA GLU A 216 -3.33 -12.51 6.02
C GLU A 216 -3.38 -11.01 6.42
N LEU A 217 -2.84 -10.16 5.54
CA LEU A 217 -2.78 -8.71 5.69
C LEU A 217 -3.94 -7.97 5.01
N THR A 218 -4.72 -8.65 4.15
CA THR A 218 -5.69 -8.00 3.26
C THR A 218 -6.79 -7.26 4.02
N ALA A 219 -7.27 -7.81 5.14
CA ALA A 219 -8.34 -7.17 5.90
C ALA A 219 -7.92 -5.82 6.48
N ASP A 220 -6.73 -5.73 7.07
CA ASP A 220 -6.21 -4.49 7.66
C ASP A 220 -5.86 -3.46 6.57
N ILE A 221 -5.29 -3.93 5.45
CA ILE A 221 -5.03 -3.10 4.27
C ILE A 221 -6.32 -2.47 3.75
N ASN A 222 -7.40 -3.26 3.61
CA ASN A 222 -8.68 -2.73 3.10
C ASN A 222 -9.27 -1.64 4.02
N ILE A 223 -9.12 -1.77 5.33
CA ILE A 223 -9.56 -0.73 6.27
C ILE A 223 -8.71 0.54 6.10
N MET A 224 -7.40 0.41 5.94
CA MET A 224 -6.53 1.55 5.68
C MET A 224 -6.83 2.23 4.35
N LEU A 225 -7.07 1.46 3.29
CA LEU A 225 -7.49 1.97 1.97
C LEU A 225 -8.77 2.83 2.08
N SER A 226 -9.70 2.45 2.97
CA SER A 226 -10.93 3.21 3.21
C SER A 226 -10.74 4.50 4.02
N CYS A 227 -9.54 4.77 4.52
CA CYS A 227 -9.19 5.94 5.32
C CYS A 227 -7.91 6.64 4.83
N GLN A 228 -7.62 6.55 3.52
CA GLN A 228 -6.36 7.00 2.94
C GLN A 228 -6.10 8.52 2.99
N SER A 229 -7.15 9.34 3.11
CA SER A 229 -7.02 10.81 3.21
C SER A 229 -6.19 11.30 4.41
N VAL A 230 -5.75 10.39 5.26
CA VAL A 230 -4.94 10.61 6.46
C VAL A 230 -3.43 10.47 6.18
N PHE A 231 -3.03 9.85 5.06
CA PHE A 231 -1.64 9.55 4.72
C PHE A 231 -1.04 10.72 3.90
N THR A 232 0.12 11.25 4.30
CA THR A 232 0.70 12.49 3.72
C THR A 232 1.80 12.25 2.67
N ASP A 233 2.21 11.00 2.45
CA ASP A 233 3.27 10.66 1.50
C ASP A 233 2.69 10.47 0.08
N GLY A 234 2.56 11.58 -0.65
CA GLY A 234 2.27 11.54 -2.08
C GLY A 234 3.43 10.90 -2.85
N VAL A 235 3.19 9.77 -3.52
CA VAL A 235 4.18 9.19 -4.45
C VAL A 235 4.31 10.11 -5.66
N MET A 236 5.51 10.65 -5.91
CA MET A 236 5.78 11.44 -7.10
C MET A 236 5.58 10.56 -8.35
N LYS A 237 4.52 10.82 -9.13
CA LYS A 237 4.25 10.10 -10.39
C LYS A 237 5.36 10.43 -11.40
N HIS A 238 6.09 9.42 -11.88
CA HIS A 238 6.97 9.56 -13.04
C HIS A 238 6.15 9.81 -14.30
N THR A 239 6.69 10.58 -15.24
CA THR A 239 6.23 10.58 -16.62
C THR A 239 6.45 9.20 -17.24
N GLU A 240 5.54 8.73 -18.09
CA GLU A 240 5.57 7.37 -18.68
C GLU A 240 6.94 6.95 -19.26
N SER A 241 7.73 7.93 -19.73
CA SER A 241 9.07 7.72 -20.29
C SER A 241 10.15 7.29 -19.29
N GLU A 242 9.94 7.48 -17.98
CA GLU A 242 10.89 7.14 -16.91
C GLU A 242 10.48 5.91 -16.10
N ARG A 243 9.29 5.36 -16.37
CA ARG A 243 8.68 4.31 -15.55
C ARG A 243 9.35 2.95 -15.82
N PRO A 244 9.95 2.29 -14.82
CA PRO A 244 10.35 0.89 -14.96
C PRO A 244 9.13 0.04 -15.33
N LYS A 245 9.29 -0.95 -16.23
CA LYS A 245 8.18 -1.80 -16.69
C LYS A 245 7.46 -2.59 -15.58
N PHE A 246 8.07 -2.70 -14.40
CA PHE A 246 7.52 -3.35 -13.22
C PHE A 246 8.03 -2.64 -11.97
N LEU A 247 7.18 -1.84 -11.33
CA LEU A 247 7.47 -1.23 -10.04
C LEU A 247 6.83 -2.08 -8.94
N LEU A 248 7.61 -2.41 -7.90
CA LEU A 248 7.05 -3.05 -6.69
C LEU A 248 5.94 -2.22 -6.04
N THR A 249 5.93 -0.92 -6.30
CA THR A 249 4.91 0.06 -5.87
C THR A 249 3.64 0.05 -6.74
N GLU A 250 3.62 -0.64 -7.90
CA GLU A 250 2.40 -0.79 -8.72
C GLU A 250 1.42 -1.81 -8.13
N TYR A 251 1.89 -2.67 -7.22
CA TYR A 251 1.02 -3.48 -6.39
C TYR A 251 0.54 -2.61 -5.23
N GLU A 252 -0.72 -2.15 -5.27
CA GLU A 252 -1.31 -1.29 -4.23
C GLU A 252 -1.05 -1.84 -2.82
N ASN A 253 -1.25 -3.15 -2.62
CA ASN A 253 -0.98 -3.81 -1.34
C ASN A 253 0.48 -3.71 -0.91
N ASN A 254 1.45 -3.83 -1.83
CA ASN A 254 2.87 -3.69 -1.49
C ASN A 254 3.18 -2.26 -1.04
N LEU A 255 2.66 -1.27 -1.76
CA LEU A 255 2.86 0.13 -1.40
C LEU A 255 2.29 0.42 -0.02
N GLN A 256 1.07 -0.03 0.27
CA GLN A 256 0.45 0.14 1.59
C GLN A 256 1.23 -0.53 2.71
N ILE A 257 1.72 -1.77 2.49
CA ILE A 257 2.55 -2.45 3.48
C ILE A 257 3.87 -1.70 3.72
N MET A 258 4.53 -1.23 2.65
CA MET A 258 5.74 -0.43 2.75
C MET A 258 5.49 0.90 3.50
N HIS A 259 4.35 1.55 3.24
CA HIS A 259 3.91 2.75 3.96
C HIS A 259 3.73 2.49 5.45
N VAL A 260 3.09 1.37 5.82
CA VAL A 260 2.93 0.99 7.23
C VAL A 260 4.26 0.78 7.92
N ILE A 261 5.20 0.08 7.29
CA ILE A 261 6.53 -0.14 7.86
C ILE A 261 7.21 1.20 8.14
N LYS A 262 7.19 2.11 7.15
CA LYS A 262 7.75 3.46 7.30
C LYS A 262 7.09 4.23 8.45
N GLN A 263 5.77 4.33 8.42
CA GLN A 263 5.00 5.12 9.39
C GLN A 263 5.14 4.59 10.81
N TYR A 264 5.07 3.28 11.00
CA TYR A 264 5.27 2.68 12.30
C TYR A 264 6.69 2.96 12.83
N ASN A 265 7.71 2.84 11.98
CA ASN A 265 9.08 3.15 12.38
C ASN A 265 9.28 4.65 12.69
N ASP A 266 8.63 5.55 11.94
CA ASP A 266 8.64 6.98 12.23
C ASP A 266 7.92 7.28 13.56
N LEU A 267 6.77 6.64 13.83
CA LEU A 267 6.07 6.71 15.11
C LEU A 267 6.99 6.27 16.25
N VAL A 268 7.63 5.09 16.14
CA VAL A 268 8.55 4.57 17.16
C VAL A 268 9.69 5.56 17.42
N ARG A 269 10.29 6.11 16.36
CA ARG A 269 11.37 7.10 16.49
C ARG A 269 10.93 8.38 17.19
N ARG A 270 9.63 8.70 17.18
CA ARG A 270 9.12 9.92 17.83
C ARG A 270 8.74 9.73 19.28
N ILE A 271 8.43 8.50 19.71
CA ILE A 271 7.93 8.27 21.07
C ILE A 271 8.79 7.33 21.91
N SER A 272 9.78 6.65 21.34
CA SER A 272 10.55 5.63 22.07
C SER A 272 11.35 6.23 23.22
N VAL A 273 11.30 5.58 24.39
CA VAL A 273 12.16 5.92 25.54
C VAL A 273 13.65 5.80 25.22
N PHE A 274 14.02 4.99 24.23
CA PHE A 274 15.41 4.82 23.81
C PHE A 274 15.98 6.03 23.06
N ASN A 275 15.14 6.99 22.68
CA ASN A 275 15.58 8.26 22.10
C ASN A 275 16.51 9.06 23.03
N GLU A 276 16.38 8.88 24.35
CA GLU A 276 17.27 9.50 25.33
C GLU A 276 18.68 8.91 25.31
N LEU A 277 18.84 7.67 24.82
CA LEU A 277 20.12 6.97 24.73
C LEU A 277 20.81 7.23 23.39
N ASP A 278 20.14 6.89 22.28
CA ASP A 278 20.65 7.11 20.93
C ASP A 278 19.50 7.23 19.93
N PHE A 279 19.18 8.47 19.56
CA PHE A 279 18.11 8.78 18.60
C PHE A 279 18.27 8.13 17.22
N TYR A 280 19.50 7.81 16.81
CA TYR A 280 19.76 7.22 15.48
C TYR A 280 19.92 5.71 15.53
N ALA A 281 19.80 5.09 16.70
CA ALA A 281 19.83 3.64 16.82
C ALA A 281 18.55 3.00 16.26
N VAL A 282 18.68 1.73 15.89
CA VAL A 282 17.52 0.89 15.59
C VAL A 282 16.92 0.43 16.91
N HIS A 283 15.77 1.01 17.26
CA HIS A 283 15.10 0.72 18.53
C HIS A 283 14.49 -0.69 18.54
N PRO A 284 14.43 -1.37 19.70
CA PRO A 284 13.81 -2.69 19.82
C PRO A 284 12.36 -2.74 19.33
N GLN A 285 11.61 -1.64 19.47
CA GLN A 285 10.24 -1.54 19.00
C GLN A 285 10.11 -1.56 17.48
N SER A 286 11.14 -1.10 16.75
CA SER A 286 11.10 -0.88 15.30
C SER A 286 10.92 -2.18 14.51
N ILE A 287 10.34 -2.07 13.31
CA ILE A 287 10.40 -3.09 12.28
C ILE A 287 11.72 -2.89 11.53
N SER A 288 12.71 -3.73 11.81
CA SER A 288 14.03 -3.74 11.18
C SER A 288 14.35 -5.09 10.56
N GLY A 289 15.43 -5.17 9.78
CA GLY A 289 15.87 -6.41 9.13
C GLY A 289 14.98 -6.85 7.97
N VAL A 290 14.07 -5.98 7.50
CA VAL A 290 13.17 -6.26 6.38
C VAL A 290 13.96 -6.57 5.10
N LEU A 291 15.12 -5.93 4.94
CA LEU A 291 15.99 -6.04 3.77
C LEU A 291 17.16 -7.02 3.98
N ASP A 292 17.23 -7.79 5.07
CA ASP A 292 18.38 -8.65 5.39
C ASP A 292 18.65 -9.72 4.34
N ASP A 293 17.62 -10.41 3.86
CA ASP A 293 17.76 -11.44 2.81
C ASP A 293 18.30 -10.83 1.50
N ILE A 294 17.93 -9.57 1.21
CA ILE A 294 18.40 -8.83 0.03
C ILE A 294 19.85 -8.37 0.22
N GLU A 295 20.16 -7.76 1.36
CA GLU A 295 21.49 -7.30 1.74
C GLU A 295 22.49 -8.46 1.70
N HIS A 296 22.10 -9.63 2.21
CA HIS A 296 22.90 -10.84 2.16
C HIS A 296 23.17 -11.32 0.72
N ALA A 297 22.12 -11.40 -0.12
CA ALA A 297 22.26 -11.82 -1.52
C ALA A 297 23.14 -10.83 -2.31
N LEU A 298 22.95 -9.53 -2.11
CA LEU A 298 23.78 -8.49 -2.71
C LEU A 298 25.23 -8.56 -2.25
N GLY A 299 25.48 -8.87 -0.97
CA GLY A 299 26.85 -9.05 -0.47
C GLY A 299 27.62 -10.14 -1.20
N LYS A 300 26.96 -11.25 -1.59
CA LYS A 300 27.59 -12.30 -2.41
C LYS A 300 27.97 -11.79 -3.79
N ILE A 301 27.07 -11.04 -4.43
CA ILE A 301 27.28 -10.45 -5.75
C ILE A 301 28.43 -9.43 -5.69
N ILE A 302 28.36 -8.45 -4.79
CA ILE A 302 29.35 -7.36 -4.69
C ILE A 302 30.73 -7.93 -4.38
N LYS A 303 30.82 -8.89 -3.45
CA LYS A 303 32.08 -9.57 -3.15
C LYS A 303 32.65 -10.22 -4.41
N ARG A 304 31.83 -10.92 -5.20
CA ARG A 304 32.31 -11.56 -6.42
C ARG A 304 32.72 -10.57 -7.51
N VAL A 305 31.92 -9.53 -7.73
CA VAL A 305 32.20 -8.46 -8.70
C VAL A 305 33.49 -7.73 -8.34
N SER A 306 33.76 -7.47 -7.05
CA SER A 306 34.99 -6.80 -6.61
C SER A 306 36.28 -7.56 -6.88
N ILE A 307 36.19 -8.88 -7.11
CA ILE A 307 37.33 -9.75 -7.44
C ILE A 307 37.60 -9.76 -8.95
N ILE A 308 36.62 -9.37 -9.78
CA ILE A 308 36.79 -9.38 -11.23
C ILE A 308 37.44 -8.06 -11.64
N GLU A 309 38.70 -8.14 -12.08
CA GLU A 309 39.52 -6.97 -12.42
C GLU A 309 39.07 -6.27 -13.72
N GLU A 310 38.28 -6.95 -14.56
CA GLU A 310 37.79 -6.43 -15.85
C GLU A 310 36.31 -6.03 -15.80
N ASN A 311 35.92 -5.07 -16.64
CA ASN A 311 34.51 -4.72 -16.86
C ASN A 311 33.76 -5.91 -17.46
N VAL A 312 32.92 -6.58 -16.66
CA VAL A 312 32.19 -7.79 -17.06
C VAL A 312 30.83 -7.41 -17.64
N CYS A 313 30.48 -7.97 -18.81
CA CYS A 313 29.14 -7.85 -19.36
C CYS A 313 28.12 -8.72 -18.61
N SER A 314 26.82 -8.46 -18.77
CA SER A 314 25.76 -9.16 -18.06
C SER A 314 25.72 -10.67 -18.38
N GLU A 315 26.03 -11.08 -19.61
CA GLU A 315 26.07 -12.48 -20.02
C GLU A 315 27.17 -13.25 -19.26
N LYS A 316 28.37 -12.68 -19.22
CA LYS A 316 29.51 -13.30 -18.54
C LYS A 316 29.28 -13.35 -17.02
N LEU A 317 28.67 -12.31 -16.46
CA LEU A 317 28.31 -12.28 -15.04
C LEU A 317 27.22 -13.32 -14.71
N ALA A 318 26.25 -13.54 -15.61
CA ALA A 318 25.23 -14.59 -15.44
C ALA A 318 25.84 -16.00 -15.47
N GLU A 319 26.77 -16.28 -16.40
CA GLU A 319 27.54 -17.53 -16.42
C GLU A 319 28.25 -17.78 -15.09
N ILE A 320 28.89 -16.74 -14.53
CA ILE A 320 29.56 -16.82 -13.22
C ILE A 320 28.55 -17.14 -12.11
N PHE A 321 27.41 -16.45 -12.06
CA PHE A 321 26.37 -16.71 -11.05
C PHE A 321 25.89 -18.17 -11.07
N ILE A 322 25.71 -18.75 -12.26
CA ILE A 322 25.27 -20.14 -12.44
C ILE A 322 26.40 -21.12 -12.09
N HIS A 323 27.57 -20.98 -12.70
CA HIS A 323 28.67 -21.94 -12.56
C HIS A 323 29.25 -21.97 -11.15
N GLU A 324 29.44 -20.81 -10.54
CA GLU A 324 29.99 -20.69 -9.19
C GLU A 324 28.90 -20.80 -8.10
N LYS A 325 27.63 -20.90 -8.49
CA LYS A 325 26.48 -20.97 -7.57
C LYS A 325 26.48 -19.84 -6.54
N ILE A 326 26.77 -18.62 -7.01
CA ILE A 326 26.87 -17.42 -6.15
C ILE A 326 25.55 -17.16 -5.43
N LEU A 327 24.43 -17.32 -6.13
CA LEU A 327 23.09 -17.19 -5.60
C LEU A 327 22.42 -18.56 -5.51
N THR A 328 21.66 -18.79 -4.45
CA THR A 328 20.80 -19.96 -4.32
C THR A 328 19.59 -19.86 -5.26
N SER A 329 18.97 -21.00 -5.59
CA SER A 329 17.73 -21.01 -6.39
C SER A 329 16.61 -20.20 -5.74
N ARG A 330 16.61 -20.07 -4.39
CA ARG A 330 15.67 -19.20 -3.68
C ARG A 330 15.97 -17.72 -3.94
N GLU A 331 17.24 -17.31 -3.85
CA GLU A 331 17.65 -15.92 -4.06
C GLU A 331 17.44 -15.44 -5.50
N LEU A 332 17.54 -16.34 -6.48
CA LEU A 332 17.26 -16.05 -7.89
C LEU A 332 15.76 -15.99 -8.20
N ASN A 333 14.99 -16.99 -7.75
CA ASN A 333 13.67 -17.25 -8.33
C ASN A 333 12.49 -16.99 -7.39
N LYS A 334 12.70 -16.73 -6.11
CA LYS A 334 11.61 -16.55 -5.14
C LYS A 334 11.50 -15.12 -4.63
N THR A 335 10.31 -14.80 -4.17
CA THR A 335 10.05 -13.63 -3.32
C THR A 335 10.88 -13.72 -2.05
N LEU A 336 11.67 -12.67 -1.78
CA LEU A 336 12.57 -12.58 -0.64
C LEU A 336 11.89 -11.97 0.60
N ILE A 337 10.88 -11.13 0.40
CA ILE A 337 10.03 -10.60 1.48
C ILE A 337 8.63 -11.22 1.33
N SER A 338 8.31 -12.23 2.13
CA SER A 338 7.14 -13.11 1.89
C SER A 338 5.79 -12.39 1.85
N TYR A 339 5.66 -11.27 2.57
CA TYR A 339 4.45 -10.46 2.64
C TYR A 339 4.40 -9.34 1.57
N LEU A 340 5.41 -9.24 0.70
CA LEU A 340 5.43 -8.35 -0.47
C LEU A 340 5.52 -9.21 -1.74
N PRO A 341 4.39 -9.56 -2.38
CA PRO A 341 4.38 -10.23 -3.68
C PRO A 341 5.36 -9.63 -4.69
N GLU A 342 5.97 -10.50 -5.52
CA GLU A 342 6.95 -10.14 -6.54
C GLU A 342 8.22 -9.43 -6.03
N PHE A 343 8.45 -9.34 -4.71
CA PHE A 343 9.68 -8.78 -4.13
C PHE A 343 10.88 -9.72 -4.30
N THR A 344 11.34 -9.86 -5.53
CA THR A 344 12.52 -10.63 -5.94
C THR A 344 13.77 -9.76 -5.88
N LEU A 345 14.96 -10.38 -5.89
CA LEU A 345 16.22 -9.65 -5.96
C LEU A 345 16.31 -8.76 -7.21
N TYR A 346 15.85 -9.28 -8.35
CA TYR A 346 15.79 -8.55 -9.61
C TYR A 346 14.91 -7.29 -9.49
N ASN A 347 13.67 -7.44 -9.02
CA ASN A 347 12.73 -6.32 -8.89
C ASN A 347 13.21 -5.30 -7.84
N PHE A 348 13.88 -5.74 -6.77
CA PHE A 348 14.48 -4.84 -5.79
C PHE A 348 15.58 -3.96 -6.43
N ILE A 349 16.53 -4.54 -7.16
CA ILE A 349 17.67 -3.79 -7.74
C ILE A 349 17.19 -2.69 -8.68
N LEU A 350 16.17 -2.97 -9.49
CA LEU A 350 15.57 -1.99 -10.41
C LEU A 350 14.85 -0.85 -9.69
N ASN A 351 14.35 -1.09 -8.48
CA ASN A 351 13.49 -0.17 -7.74
C ASN A 351 14.11 0.33 -6.43
N ILE A 352 15.43 0.14 -6.25
CA ILE A 352 16.14 0.41 -4.98
C ILE A 352 15.90 1.82 -4.46
N ASP A 353 15.85 2.83 -5.34
CA ASP A 353 15.67 4.23 -4.96
C ASP A 353 14.26 4.53 -4.42
N TYR A 354 13.25 3.77 -4.84
CA TYR A 354 11.87 3.91 -4.37
C TYR A 354 11.61 3.13 -3.09
N ILE A 355 12.26 1.99 -2.92
CA ILE A 355 11.99 1.05 -1.81
C ILE A 355 12.66 1.52 -0.52
N ILE A 356 13.89 2.05 -0.63
CA ILE A 356 14.71 2.39 0.53
C ILE A 356 14.05 3.42 1.46
N PRO A 357 13.42 4.50 0.97
CA PRO A 357 12.72 5.45 1.84
C PRO A 357 11.60 4.85 2.70
N TYR A 358 11.08 3.68 2.34
CA TYR A 358 10.00 3.02 3.08
C TYR A 358 10.49 1.90 4.01
N LEU A 359 11.45 1.11 3.53
CA LEU A 359 11.85 -0.14 4.21
C LEU A 359 13.12 -0.02 5.03
N LYS A 360 13.96 1.00 4.78
CA LYS A 360 15.19 1.22 5.56
C LYS A 360 14.91 2.17 6.71
N ILE A 361 15.17 1.74 7.93
CA ILE A 361 15.16 2.62 9.10
C ILE A 361 16.51 3.36 9.23
N PRO A 362 16.53 4.64 9.68
CA PRO A 362 17.76 5.29 10.11
C PRO A 362 18.53 4.42 11.12
N GLY A 363 19.86 4.36 10.99
CA GLY A 363 20.71 3.50 11.83
C GLY A 363 20.94 2.08 11.29
N GLU A 364 20.12 1.61 10.34
CA GLU A 364 20.28 0.27 9.77
C GLU A 364 21.47 0.17 8.80
N MET A 365 22.35 -0.79 9.05
CA MET A 365 23.62 -0.98 8.32
C MET A 365 23.43 -1.86 7.08
N LEU A 366 22.94 -1.27 6.00
CA LEU A 366 22.76 -1.92 4.70
C LEU A 366 23.88 -1.52 3.72
N VAL A 367 25.08 -2.03 3.93
CA VAL A 367 26.31 -1.58 3.24
C VAL A 367 26.29 -1.94 1.76
N ASN A 368 25.87 -3.15 1.41
CA ASN A 368 25.83 -3.65 0.04
C ASN A 368 24.75 -2.93 -0.77
N ILE A 369 23.55 -2.76 -0.21
CA ILE A 369 22.49 -1.94 -0.78
C ILE A 369 22.97 -0.50 -0.97
N SER A 370 23.61 0.10 0.02
CA SER A 370 24.10 1.49 -0.06
C SER A 370 25.20 1.65 -1.13
N SER A 371 26.12 0.68 -1.22
CA SER A 371 27.14 0.62 -2.26
C SER A 371 26.51 0.53 -3.66
N LEU A 372 25.48 -0.30 -3.81
CA LEU A 372 24.78 -0.45 -5.07
C LEU A 372 23.97 0.81 -5.43
N ARG A 373 23.44 1.54 -4.44
CA ARG A 373 22.60 2.74 -4.62
C ARG A 373 23.37 4.03 -4.95
N ALA A 374 24.67 4.13 -4.72
CA ALA A 374 25.43 5.37 -4.88
C ALA A 374 25.08 6.15 -6.18
N LEU A 375 24.90 7.47 -6.12
CA LEU A 375 24.33 8.28 -7.22
C LEU A 375 25.27 8.52 -8.42
N ALA A 376 26.44 7.89 -8.45
CA ALA A 376 27.38 8.01 -9.57
C ALA A 376 26.86 7.31 -10.83
N GLU A 377 27.13 7.86 -12.03
CA GLU A 377 26.74 7.24 -13.31
C GLU A 377 27.21 5.78 -13.42
N GLY A 378 28.42 5.47 -12.93
CA GLY A 378 28.96 4.11 -12.89
C GLY A 378 28.11 3.14 -12.04
N SER A 379 27.45 3.61 -10.98
CA SER A 379 26.55 2.77 -10.17
C SER A 379 25.25 2.44 -10.90
N ARG A 380 24.67 3.37 -11.66
CA ARG A 380 23.48 3.07 -12.48
C ARG A 380 23.79 2.03 -13.55
N HIS A 381 24.95 2.16 -14.20
CA HIS A 381 25.40 1.18 -15.18
C HIS A 381 25.63 -0.21 -14.55
N ASN A 382 26.32 -0.27 -13.40
CA ASN A 382 26.57 -1.51 -12.68
C ASN A 382 25.28 -2.17 -12.18
N ARG A 383 24.31 -1.37 -11.68
CA ARG A 383 22.97 -1.85 -11.32
C ARG A 383 22.29 -2.55 -12.48
N LYS A 384 22.36 -1.95 -13.67
CA LYS A 384 21.77 -2.52 -14.88
C LYS A 384 22.47 -3.82 -15.28
N ILE A 385 23.80 -3.86 -15.30
CA ILE A 385 24.57 -5.08 -15.60
C ILE A 385 24.18 -6.21 -14.64
N ILE A 386 24.11 -5.94 -13.33
CA ILE A 386 23.76 -6.95 -12.32
C ILE A 386 22.32 -7.41 -12.49
N ALA A 387 21.37 -6.49 -12.70
CA ALA A 387 19.97 -6.84 -12.91
C ALA A 387 19.78 -7.70 -14.17
N ASP A 388 20.41 -7.31 -15.28
CA ASP A 388 20.35 -8.07 -16.54
C ASP A 388 21.00 -9.46 -16.38
N ALA A 389 22.12 -9.55 -15.65
CA ALA A 389 22.77 -10.83 -15.34
C ALA A 389 21.88 -11.76 -14.50
N ILE A 390 21.19 -11.23 -13.49
CA ILE A 390 20.21 -12.00 -12.70
C ILE A 390 19.08 -12.49 -13.60
N LEU A 391 18.55 -11.63 -14.48
CA LEU A 391 17.47 -12.01 -15.40
C LEU A 391 17.90 -13.12 -16.38
N ILE A 392 19.13 -13.06 -16.88
CA ILE A 392 19.70 -14.12 -17.73
C ILE A 392 19.87 -15.41 -16.90
N ALA A 393 20.41 -15.31 -15.69
CA ALA A 393 20.61 -16.46 -14.80
C ALA A 393 19.29 -17.18 -14.48
N ILE A 394 18.21 -16.44 -14.20
CA ILE A 394 16.87 -16.97 -13.98
C ILE A 394 16.36 -17.77 -15.19
N LYS A 395 16.65 -17.31 -16.42
CA LYS A 395 16.19 -17.98 -17.66
C LYS A 395 16.98 -19.26 -17.98
N LEU A 396 18.20 -19.38 -17.45
CA LEU A 396 19.12 -20.49 -17.74
C LEU A 396 19.19 -21.53 -16.61
N SER A 397 18.71 -21.19 -15.40
CA SER A 397 18.57 -22.08 -14.25
C SER A 397 17.24 -22.82 -14.26
#